data_AF-A0A5C9B7H8-F1
#
_entry.id   AF-A0A5C9B7H8-F1
#
_cell.length_a   1.000
_cell.length_b   1.000
_cell.length_c   1.000
_cell.angle_alpha   90.00
_cell.angle_beta   90.00
_cell.angle_gamma   90.00
#
_symmetry.space_group_name_H-M   'P 1'
#
loop_
_entity.id
_entity.type
_entity.pdbx_description
1 polymer ?
#
loop_
_entity_poly.entity_id
_entity_poly.type
_entity_poly.pdbx_seq_one_letter_code
_entity_poly.pdbx_strand_id
1 'polypeptide(L)'
;MFRVRPWYKRGLLLSAAMALAIVLCKPARAWNDAGHMLIARIAWLRMTPEQRAKVSEVLKQHPHYDSYLTAKCPADVPREEWAFLKAATWSDYIRPPKTLDADKVATHERHKFHRGPWHYVNFPYHAGQKESALPQHPLPNETNILDQIDQSQKVLKRLLKSDVGAVPGISHDANRAVRVCWLFHLIGDLHQPLHAVALVDEKLFPDGDHGDQGGNLL
;
A
#
# COMPACT_ATOMS: atom_id res chain seq x y z
N MET A 1 -37.93 8.75 -54.19
CA MET A 1 -37.72 7.60 -53.28
C MET A 1 -36.67 7.98 -52.24
N PHE A 2 -37.06 8.57 -51.10
CA PHE A 2 -36.13 8.98 -50.04
C PHE A 2 -36.08 7.92 -48.94
N ARG A 3 -34.93 7.26 -48.79
CA ARG A 3 -34.69 6.21 -47.80
C ARG A 3 -34.28 6.85 -46.48
N VAL A 4 -35.21 7.01 -45.54
CA VAL A 4 -34.92 7.54 -44.19
C VAL A 4 -34.02 6.53 -43.48
N ARG A 5 -32.73 6.85 -43.30
CA ARG A 5 -31.81 6.02 -42.52
C ARG A 5 -32.20 6.10 -41.04
N PRO A 6 -32.42 4.98 -40.31
CA PRO A 6 -32.89 5.00 -38.94
C PRO A 6 -31.73 5.28 -37.97
N TRP A 7 -31.32 6.54 -37.86
CA TRP A 7 -30.27 6.99 -36.95
C TRP A 7 -30.63 6.73 -35.47
N TYR A 8 -31.92 6.74 -35.12
CA TYR A 8 -32.40 6.48 -33.75
C TYR A 8 -32.17 5.05 -33.25
N LYS A 9 -32.18 4.02 -34.13
CA LYS A 9 -31.95 2.62 -33.72
C LYS A 9 -30.50 2.37 -33.30
N ARG A 10 -29.55 3.11 -33.88
CA ARG A 10 -28.13 3.01 -33.53
C ARG A 10 -27.84 3.65 -32.16
N GLY A 11 -28.50 4.77 -31.84
CA GLY A 11 -28.39 5.40 -30.52
C GLY A 11 -28.91 4.49 -29.40
N LEU A 12 -30.07 3.87 -29.60
CA LEU A 12 -30.66 2.98 -28.59
C LEU A 12 -29.78 1.74 -28.30
N LEU A 13 -29.20 1.14 -29.35
CA LEU A 13 -28.29 0.00 -29.21
C LEU A 13 -26.99 0.38 -28.51
N LEU A 14 -26.44 1.57 -28.78
CA LEU A 14 -25.25 2.09 -28.10
C LEU A 14 -25.53 2.38 -26.61
N SER A 15 -26.67 2.99 -26.29
CA SER A 15 -27.08 3.23 -24.90
C SER A 15 -27.30 1.93 -24.12
N ALA A 16 -27.95 0.94 -24.74
CA ALA A 16 -28.16 -0.37 -24.13
C ALA A 16 -26.83 -1.13 -23.93
N ALA A 17 -25.92 -1.07 -24.90
CA ALA A 17 -24.59 -1.67 -24.78
C ALA A 17 -23.74 -1.00 -23.68
N MET A 18 -23.82 0.33 -23.55
CA MET A 18 -23.15 1.08 -22.49
C MET A 18 -23.73 0.75 -21.11
N ALA A 19 -25.06 0.70 -20.98
CA ALA A 19 -25.71 0.32 -19.72
C ALA A 19 -25.35 -1.12 -19.31
N LEU A 20 -25.31 -2.05 -20.26
CA LEU A 20 -24.89 -3.42 -20.03
C LEU A 20 -23.40 -3.50 -19.60
N ALA A 21 -22.52 -2.71 -20.23
CA ALA A 21 -21.11 -2.64 -19.84
C ALA A 21 -20.92 -2.10 -18.40
N ILE A 22 -21.67 -1.08 -18.00
CA ILE A 22 -21.66 -0.54 -16.63
C ILE A 22 -22.12 -1.60 -15.62
N VAL A 23 -23.17 -2.36 -15.94
CA VAL A 23 -23.67 -3.44 -15.07
C VAL A 23 -22.68 -4.61 -14.97
N LEU A 24 -21.88 -4.85 -16.01
CA LEU A 24 -20.89 -5.92 -16.05
C LEU A 24 -19.53 -5.51 -15.46
N CYS A 25 -19.25 -4.22 -15.28
CA CYS A 25 -18.06 -3.72 -14.59
C CYS A 25 -18.13 -4.06 -13.09
N LYS A 26 -17.43 -5.14 -12.70
CA LYS A 26 -17.18 -5.40 -11.28
C LYS A 26 -16.21 -4.34 -10.74
N PRO A 27 -16.44 -3.79 -9.53
CA PRO A 27 -15.47 -2.90 -8.92
C PRO A 27 -14.14 -3.64 -8.77
N ALA A 28 -13.06 -3.02 -9.24
CA ALA A 28 -11.72 -3.50 -8.95
C ALA A 28 -11.54 -3.41 -7.43
N ARG A 29 -11.28 -4.55 -6.79
CA ARG A 29 -10.95 -4.55 -5.36
C ARG A 29 -9.55 -3.97 -5.26
N ALA A 30 -9.44 -2.76 -4.72
CA ALA A 30 -8.15 -2.23 -4.30
C ALA A 30 -7.47 -3.24 -3.35
N TRP A 31 -6.14 -3.21 -3.31
CA TRP A 31 -5.40 -4.08 -2.39
C TRP A 31 -5.87 -3.75 -0.97
N ASN A 32 -6.32 -4.79 -0.30
CA ASN A 32 -6.78 -4.76 1.08
C ASN A 32 -5.99 -5.85 1.83
N ASP A 33 -6.34 -6.10 3.10
CA ASP A 33 -5.68 -7.13 3.91
C ASP A 33 -5.47 -8.46 3.15
N ALA A 34 -6.47 -8.91 2.38
CA ALA A 34 -6.38 -10.16 1.63
C ALA A 34 -5.33 -10.11 0.51
N GLY A 35 -5.21 -8.98 -0.18
CA GLY A 35 -4.20 -8.77 -1.22
C GLY A 35 -2.78 -8.81 -0.63
N HIS A 36 -2.52 -8.05 0.44
CA HIS A 36 -1.21 -8.07 1.09
C HIS A 36 -0.86 -9.43 1.67
N MET A 37 -1.82 -10.11 2.31
CA MET A 37 -1.62 -11.47 2.82
C MET A 37 -1.35 -12.46 1.70
N LEU A 38 -1.94 -12.29 0.51
CA LEU A 38 -1.68 -13.14 -0.65
C LEU A 38 -0.24 -12.97 -1.16
N ILE A 39 0.25 -11.74 -1.30
CA ILE A 39 1.66 -11.48 -1.68
C ILE A 39 2.60 -12.09 -0.64
N ALA A 40 2.34 -11.87 0.65
CA ALA A 40 3.12 -12.45 1.73
C ALA A 40 3.09 -13.99 1.67
N ARG A 41 1.94 -14.59 1.39
CA ARG A 41 1.82 -16.05 1.24
C ARG A 41 2.66 -16.58 0.09
N ILE A 42 2.67 -15.90 -1.06
CA ILE A 42 3.53 -16.27 -2.20
C ILE A 42 5.01 -16.19 -1.77
N ALA A 43 5.43 -15.12 -1.09
CA ALA A 43 6.80 -14.99 -0.60
C ALA A 43 7.16 -16.11 0.38
N TRP A 44 6.31 -16.40 1.37
CA TRP A 44 6.51 -17.47 2.35
C TRP A 44 6.73 -18.83 1.68
N LEU A 45 5.91 -19.18 0.69
CA LEU A 45 6.02 -20.44 -0.06
C LEU A 45 7.32 -20.54 -0.86
N ARG A 46 7.94 -19.42 -1.25
CA ARG A 46 9.22 -19.37 -1.96
C ARG A 46 10.44 -19.37 -1.03
N MET A 47 10.26 -19.14 0.27
CA MET A 47 11.35 -19.13 1.24
C MET A 47 11.75 -20.54 1.68
N THR A 48 13.04 -20.72 1.97
CA THR A 48 13.56 -21.94 2.63
C THR A 48 13.14 -21.99 4.10
N PRO A 49 13.17 -23.18 4.75
CA PRO A 49 12.90 -23.29 6.19
C PRO A 49 13.78 -22.37 7.05
N GLU A 50 15.07 -22.22 6.71
CA GLU A 50 16.01 -21.38 7.43
C GLU A 50 15.67 -19.90 7.30
N GLN A 51 15.24 -19.47 6.12
CA GLN A 51 14.77 -18.10 5.89
C GLN A 51 13.49 -17.81 6.68
N ARG A 52 12.55 -18.76 6.73
CA ARG A 52 11.30 -18.66 7.51
C ARG A 52 11.58 -18.57 9.00
N ALA A 53 12.48 -19.41 9.53
CA ALA A 53 12.89 -19.33 10.92
C ALA A 53 13.54 -17.98 11.24
N LYS A 54 14.48 -17.53 10.40
CA LYS A 54 15.19 -16.26 10.61
C LYS A 54 14.25 -15.07 10.64
N VAL A 55 13.29 -14.97 9.71
CA VAL A 55 12.33 -13.85 9.72
C VAL A 55 11.38 -13.93 10.91
N SER A 56 10.95 -15.14 11.29
CA SER A 56 10.05 -15.36 12.42
C SER A 56 10.69 -14.93 13.74
N GLU A 57 11.99 -15.21 13.94
CA GLU A 57 12.74 -14.71 15.09
C GLU A 57 12.81 -13.18 15.15
N VAL A 58 12.92 -12.51 14.00
CA VAL A 58 12.87 -11.05 13.96
C VAL A 58 11.48 -10.54 14.30
N LEU A 59 10.43 -11.15 13.73
CA LEU A 59 9.05 -10.74 14.00
C LEU A 59 8.64 -10.94 15.46
N LYS A 60 9.18 -11.94 16.17
CA LYS A 60 8.95 -12.14 17.62
C LYS A 60 9.35 -10.92 18.47
N GLN A 61 10.25 -10.06 17.98
CA GLN A 61 10.65 -8.82 18.65
C GLN A 61 9.70 -7.65 18.40
N HIS A 62 8.68 -7.83 17.55
CA HIS A 62 7.78 -6.76 17.15
C HIS A 62 6.86 -6.33 18.32
N PRO A 63 6.68 -5.02 18.59
CA PRO A 63 5.86 -4.54 19.72
C PRO A 63 4.41 -5.03 19.71
N HIS A 64 3.86 -5.31 18.52
CA HIS A 64 2.52 -5.84 18.31
C HIS A 64 2.49 -7.34 17.94
N TYR A 65 3.50 -8.13 18.31
CA TYR A 65 3.57 -9.55 17.93
C TYR A 65 2.39 -10.36 18.46
N ASP A 66 2.11 -10.30 19.76
CA ASP A 66 0.98 -11.03 20.36
C ASP A 66 -0.36 -10.35 20.07
N SER A 67 -0.41 -9.02 20.16
CA SER A 67 -1.65 -8.25 20.03
C SER A 67 -2.19 -8.16 18.60
N TYR A 68 -1.35 -8.38 17.58
CA TYR A 68 -1.75 -8.28 16.17
C TYR A 68 -1.20 -9.38 15.28
N LEU A 69 0.11 -9.58 15.24
CA LEU A 69 0.72 -10.49 14.25
C LEU A 69 0.26 -11.94 14.45
N THR A 70 0.15 -12.38 15.70
CA THR A 70 -0.32 -13.73 16.03
C THR A 70 -1.78 -13.80 16.48
N ALA A 71 -2.43 -12.64 16.60
CA ALA A 71 -3.83 -12.57 17.01
C ALA A 71 -4.74 -13.27 16.00
N LYS A 72 -5.74 -13.99 16.50
CA LYS A 72 -6.76 -14.69 15.69
C LYS A 72 -6.15 -15.71 14.69
N CYS A 73 -5.00 -16.29 15.01
CA CYS A 73 -4.41 -17.37 14.21
C CYS A 73 -5.38 -18.56 14.12
N PRO A 74 -5.74 -19.01 12.91
CA PRO A 74 -6.49 -20.26 12.74
C PRO A 74 -5.72 -21.46 13.30
N ALA A 75 -6.45 -22.48 13.78
CA ALA A 75 -5.85 -23.65 14.43
C ALA A 75 -5.01 -24.53 13.47
N ASP A 76 -5.32 -24.49 12.18
CA ASP A 76 -4.69 -25.26 11.11
C ASP A 76 -3.51 -24.53 10.44
N VAL A 77 -3.24 -23.28 10.83
CA VAL A 77 -2.14 -22.48 10.27
C VAL A 77 -1.01 -22.37 11.30
N PRO A 78 0.25 -22.68 10.94
CA PRO A 78 1.38 -22.45 11.82
C PRO A 78 1.47 -21.00 12.28
N ARG A 79 1.68 -20.76 13.58
CA ARG A 79 1.68 -19.42 14.18
C ARG A 79 2.69 -18.46 13.52
N GLU A 80 3.86 -18.97 13.13
CA GLU A 80 4.92 -18.20 12.47
C GLU A 80 4.52 -17.78 11.05
N GLU A 81 3.87 -18.69 10.33
CA GLU A 81 3.30 -18.40 9.03
C GLU A 81 2.23 -17.31 9.17
N TRP A 82 1.28 -17.47 10.09
CA TRP A 82 0.25 -16.47 10.33
C TRP A 82 0.82 -15.09 10.68
N ALA A 83 1.84 -15.03 11.56
CA ALA A 83 2.56 -13.80 11.88
C ALA A 83 3.18 -13.13 10.66
N PHE A 84 3.79 -13.93 9.77
CA PHE A 84 4.36 -13.44 8.52
C PHE A 84 3.30 -12.85 7.59
N LEU A 85 2.15 -13.51 7.45
CA LEU A 85 1.04 -12.98 6.64
C LEU A 85 0.48 -11.68 7.24
N LYS A 86 0.24 -11.66 8.56
CA LYS A 86 -0.28 -10.47 9.25
C LYS A 86 0.70 -9.30 9.22
N ALA A 87 2.01 -9.54 9.21
CA ALA A 87 3.03 -8.50 9.07
C ALA A 87 2.82 -7.62 7.83
N ALA A 88 2.37 -8.22 6.72
CA ALA A 88 2.09 -7.48 5.47
C ALA A 88 0.86 -6.56 5.54
N THR A 89 0.03 -6.67 6.58
CA THR A 89 -1.16 -5.82 6.79
C THR A 89 -0.98 -4.83 7.95
N TRP A 90 0.14 -4.92 8.67
CA TRP A 90 0.30 -4.19 9.92
C TRP A 90 0.41 -2.68 9.73
N SER A 91 1.04 -2.23 8.64
CA SER A 91 1.25 -0.80 8.36
C SER A 91 -0.05 -0.02 8.15
N ASP A 92 -1.10 -0.66 7.63
CA ASP A 92 -2.43 -0.05 7.54
C ASP A 92 -3.22 -0.14 8.86
N TYR A 93 -3.06 -1.23 9.62
CA TYR A 93 -3.69 -1.38 10.94
C TYR A 93 -3.32 -0.26 11.93
N ILE A 94 -2.09 0.27 11.81
CA ILE A 94 -1.61 1.34 12.69
C ILE A 94 -2.06 2.74 12.25
N ARG A 95 -2.80 2.88 11.15
CA ARG A 95 -3.28 4.19 10.66
C ARG A 95 -4.21 4.83 11.71
N PRO A 96 -3.96 6.08 12.13
CA PRO A 96 -4.83 6.76 13.08
C PRO A 96 -6.14 7.22 12.42
N PRO A 97 -7.21 7.44 13.20
CA PRO A 97 -8.35 8.22 12.76
C PRO A 97 -7.91 9.62 12.31
N LYS A 98 -8.52 10.17 11.26
CA LYS A 98 -8.21 11.53 10.77
C LYS A 98 -8.44 12.63 11.83
N THR A 99 -9.24 12.34 12.85
CA THR A 99 -9.58 13.26 13.94
C THR A 99 -8.59 13.22 15.11
N LEU A 100 -7.59 12.33 15.08
CA LEU A 100 -6.63 12.19 16.17
C LEU A 100 -5.48 13.17 16.00
N ASP A 101 -5.25 14.01 17.02
CA ASP A 101 -4.20 15.02 17.03
C ASP A 101 -2.80 14.40 16.86
N ALA A 102 -1.89 15.10 16.16
CA ALA A 102 -0.54 14.61 15.87
C ALA A 102 0.27 14.25 17.13
N ASP A 103 0.18 15.06 18.19
CA ASP A 103 0.87 14.80 19.46
C ASP A 103 0.35 13.52 20.14
N LYS A 104 -0.95 13.25 20.00
CA LYS A 104 -1.55 12.00 20.49
C LYS A 104 -1.11 10.83 19.62
N VAL A 105 -1.04 10.99 18.30
CA VAL A 105 -0.50 9.95 17.41
C VAL A 105 0.93 9.58 17.82
N ALA A 106 1.80 10.57 18.08
CA ALA A 106 3.20 10.36 18.42
C ALA A 106 3.44 9.55 19.70
N THR A 107 2.50 9.62 20.66
CA THR A 107 2.61 8.93 21.96
C THR A 107 1.74 7.68 22.05
N HIS A 108 0.78 7.49 21.14
CA HIS A 108 -0.14 6.36 21.16
C HIS A 108 0.56 5.03 20.87
N GLU A 109 0.28 3.99 21.67
CA GLU A 109 0.92 2.67 21.58
C GLU A 109 0.84 2.07 20.18
N ARG A 110 -0.34 2.13 19.55
CA ARG A 110 -0.57 1.71 18.16
C ARG A 110 -0.10 2.70 17.09
N HIS A 111 -0.47 3.98 17.18
CA HIS A 111 -0.41 4.90 16.04
C HIS A 111 0.94 5.60 15.85
N LYS A 112 1.82 5.61 16.86
CA LYS A 112 3.17 6.21 16.78
C LYS A 112 4.06 5.65 15.66
N PHE A 113 3.70 4.47 15.16
CA PHE A 113 4.37 3.79 14.08
C PHE A 113 3.93 4.26 12.69
N HIS A 114 2.85 5.04 12.58
CA HIS A 114 2.24 5.40 11.29
C HIS A 114 3.15 6.31 10.46
N ARG A 115 3.21 6.05 9.15
CA ARG A 115 4.02 6.79 8.16
C ARG A 115 3.26 6.92 6.84
N GLY A 116 2.31 7.84 6.78
CA GLY A 116 1.41 8.02 5.61
C GLY A 116 2.15 8.09 4.26
N PRO A 117 3.15 8.98 4.08
CA PRO A 117 3.85 9.14 2.81
C PRO A 117 4.65 7.92 2.34
N TRP A 118 4.90 6.93 3.20
CA TRP A 118 5.70 5.76 2.83
C TRP A 118 4.95 4.81 1.88
N HIS A 119 3.62 4.85 1.87
CA HIS A 119 2.77 3.91 1.17
C HIS A 119 2.72 4.10 -0.36
N TYR A 120 3.26 5.19 -0.90
CA TYR A 120 3.08 5.51 -2.32
C TYR A 120 4.28 6.26 -2.91
N VAL A 121 4.29 6.33 -4.24
CA VAL A 121 5.10 7.25 -5.05
C VAL A 121 4.19 7.84 -6.12
N ASN A 122 4.13 9.16 -6.22
CA ASN A 122 3.18 9.82 -7.11
C ASN A 122 3.86 10.19 -8.42
N PHE A 123 3.86 9.29 -9.40
CA PHE A 123 4.21 9.68 -10.76
C PHE A 123 3.03 10.44 -11.40
N PRO A 124 3.26 11.63 -11.98
CA PRO A 124 2.16 12.42 -12.49
C PRO A 124 1.50 11.76 -13.71
N TYR A 125 0.17 11.73 -13.69
CA TYR A 125 -0.66 11.30 -14.80
C TYR A 125 -1.65 12.42 -15.15
N HIS A 126 -1.65 12.87 -16.40
CA HIS A 126 -2.62 13.85 -16.90
C HIS A 126 -3.73 13.15 -17.69
N ALA A 127 -4.98 13.53 -17.44
CA ALA A 127 -6.12 12.99 -18.17
C ALA A 127 -5.96 13.19 -19.68
N GLY A 128 -6.05 12.10 -20.44
CA GLY A 128 -5.90 12.12 -21.90
C GLY A 128 -4.46 12.12 -22.40
N GLN A 129 -3.45 11.97 -21.52
CA GLN A 129 -2.09 11.72 -21.98
C GLN A 129 -2.02 10.40 -22.76
N LYS A 130 -1.29 10.41 -23.87
CA LYS A 130 -1.13 9.23 -24.75
C LYS A 130 0.01 8.32 -24.33
N GLU A 131 0.96 8.86 -23.56
CA GLU A 131 2.10 8.11 -23.06
C GLU A 131 1.65 7.21 -21.90
N SER A 132 1.94 5.92 -22.03
CA SER A 132 1.67 4.92 -21.00
C SER A 132 2.85 4.72 -20.05
N ALA A 133 4.04 5.17 -20.43
CA ALA A 133 5.21 5.11 -19.56
C ALA A 133 5.06 6.04 -18.37
N LEU A 134 5.58 5.61 -17.21
CA LEU A 134 5.72 6.48 -16.05
C LEU A 134 6.74 7.59 -16.39
N PRO A 135 6.47 8.84 -15.99
CA PRO A 135 7.46 9.92 -16.00
C PRO A 135 8.77 9.52 -15.31
N GLN A 136 9.87 10.18 -15.69
CA GLN A 136 11.19 9.88 -15.13
C GLN A 136 11.29 10.19 -13.63
N HIS A 137 10.57 11.21 -13.17
CA HIS A 137 10.59 11.67 -11.78
C HIS A 137 9.17 11.71 -11.22
N PRO A 138 8.97 11.26 -9.97
CA PRO A 138 7.71 11.45 -9.28
C PRO A 138 7.53 12.92 -8.87
N LEU A 139 6.30 13.28 -8.51
CA LEU A 139 5.99 14.55 -7.86
C LEU A 139 6.81 14.69 -6.56
N PRO A 140 7.23 15.91 -6.18
CA PRO A 140 8.00 16.14 -4.97
C PRO A 140 7.28 15.64 -3.71
N ASN A 141 8.01 15.01 -2.80
CA ASN A 141 7.54 14.61 -1.47
C ASN A 141 8.77 14.45 -0.55
N GLU A 142 8.59 14.55 0.77
CA GLU A 142 9.68 14.37 1.75
C GLU A 142 10.32 12.98 1.66
N THR A 143 9.51 11.97 1.32
CA THR A 143 9.94 10.61 1.01
C THR A 143 8.85 9.89 0.21
N ASN A 144 9.13 8.68 -0.25
CA ASN A 144 8.18 7.84 -0.96
C ASN A 144 8.49 6.35 -0.72
N ILE A 145 7.65 5.49 -1.29
CA ILE A 145 7.79 4.04 -1.18
C ILE A 145 9.13 3.47 -1.65
N LEU A 146 9.73 4.04 -2.71
CA LEU A 146 11.01 3.58 -3.26
C LEU A 146 12.15 3.84 -2.26
N ASP A 147 12.18 5.04 -1.68
CA ASP A 147 13.15 5.40 -0.64
C ASP A 147 13.02 4.48 0.57
N GLN A 148 11.77 4.18 0.97
CA GLN A 148 11.50 3.40 2.18
C GLN A 148 11.74 1.90 1.99
N ILE A 149 11.58 1.36 0.78
CA ILE A 149 12.03 0.01 0.45
C ILE A 149 13.56 -0.07 0.56
N ASP A 150 14.30 0.85 -0.06
CA ASP A 150 15.76 0.88 0.01
C ASP A 150 16.25 1.04 1.46
N GLN A 151 15.70 2.00 2.21
CA GLN A 151 15.98 2.20 3.63
C GLN A 151 15.71 0.93 4.46
N SER A 152 14.56 0.29 4.27
CA SER A 152 14.21 -0.94 5.00
C SER A 152 15.19 -2.07 4.68
N GLN A 153 15.57 -2.25 3.41
CA GLN A 153 16.59 -3.24 3.03
C GLN A 153 17.94 -2.96 3.69
N LYS A 154 18.38 -1.71 3.73
CA LYS A 154 19.63 -1.29 4.36
C LYS A 154 19.62 -1.51 5.88
N VAL A 155 18.52 -1.19 6.57
CA VAL A 155 18.35 -1.49 8.01
C VAL A 155 18.39 -2.99 8.26
N LEU A 156 17.65 -3.79 7.49
CA LEU A 156 17.57 -5.25 7.69
C LEU A 156 18.90 -5.95 7.43
N LYS A 157 19.71 -5.43 6.49
CA LYS A 157 21.08 -5.85 6.21
C LYS A 157 22.12 -5.27 7.19
N ARG A 158 21.71 -4.46 8.17
CA ARG A 158 22.59 -3.77 9.15
C ARG A 158 23.66 -2.90 8.49
N LEU A 159 23.30 -2.23 7.38
CA LEU A 159 24.19 -1.34 6.64
C LEU A 159 24.12 0.12 7.13
N LEU A 160 23.21 0.43 8.05
CA LEU A 160 23.00 1.78 8.57
C LEU A 160 23.31 1.85 10.06
N LYS A 161 23.92 2.96 10.47
CA LYS A 161 24.17 3.28 11.89
C LYS A 161 22.91 3.77 12.62
N SER A 162 21.98 4.37 11.87
CA SER A 162 20.74 4.92 12.38
C SER A 162 19.63 4.77 11.35
N ASP A 163 18.40 4.53 11.83
CA ASP A 163 17.21 4.50 11.00
C ASP A 163 16.37 5.76 11.23
N VAL A 164 16.21 6.60 10.21
CA VAL A 164 15.38 7.82 10.27
C VAL A 164 13.90 7.54 10.56
N GLY A 165 13.47 6.29 10.33
CA GLY A 165 12.11 5.85 10.63
C GLY A 165 11.94 5.25 12.02
N ALA A 166 13.01 5.10 12.79
CA ALA A 166 12.96 4.45 14.09
C ALA A 166 12.00 5.17 15.05
N VAL A 167 11.17 4.39 15.73
CA VAL A 167 10.28 4.89 16.78
C VAL A 167 11.06 4.96 18.10
N PRO A 168 11.03 6.10 18.79
CA PRO A 168 11.69 6.24 20.09
C PRO A 168 11.00 5.39 21.17
N GLY A 169 11.76 5.01 22.20
CA GLY A 169 11.23 4.28 23.34
C GLY A 169 10.98 2.78 23.11
N ILE A 170 11.48 2.21 22.01
CA ILE A 170 11.53 0.75 21.80
C ILE A 170 12.96 0.32 21.44
N SER A 171 13.25 -0.97 21.60
CA SER A 171 14.59 -1.51 21.32
C SER A 171 14.97 -1.42 19.84
N HIS A 172 16.27 -1.51 19.55
CA HIS A 172 16.76 -1.59 18.18
C HIS A 172 16.18 -2.81 17.42
N ASP A 173 16.08 -3.96 18.09
CA ASP A 173 15.53 -5.17 17.47
C ASP A 173 14.02 -5.06 17.21
N ALA A 174 13.28 -4.37 18.08
CA ALA A 174 11.87 -4.05 17.85
C ALA A 174 11.68 -3.12 16.65
N ASN A 175 12.50 -2.06 16.53
CA ASN A 175 12.51 -1.20 15.35
C ASN A 175 12.87 -1.97 14.07
N ARG A 176 13.80 -2.92 14.16
CA ARG A 176 14.16 -3.80 13.04
C ARG A 176 12.98 -4.70 12.64
N ALA A 177 12.20 -5.21 13.59
CA ALA A 177 10.97 -5.96 13.31
C ALA A 177 9.88 -5.10 12.66
N VAL A 178 9.74 -3.84 13.09
CA VAL A 178 8.85 -2.85 12.47
C VAL A 178 9.22 -2.64 11.00
N ARG A 179 10.52 -2.56 10.69
CA ARG A 179 11.01 -2.45 9.30
C ARG A 179 10.74 -3.70 8.45
N VAL A 180 10.66 -4.90 9.03
CA VAL A 180 10.19 -6.09 8.30
C VAL A 180 8.73 -5.92 7.87
N CYS A 181 7.86 -5.48 8.79
CA CYS A 181 6.44 -5.27 8.48
C CYS A 181 6.26 -4.20 7.40
N TRP A 182 6.97 -3.07 7.52
CA TRP A 182 6.98 -2.04 6.49
C TRP A 182 7.45 -2.59 5.15
N LEU A 183 8.60 -3.28 5.08
CA LEU A 183 9.08 -3.82 3.81
C LEU A 183 8.05 -4.75 3.13
N PHE A 184 7.38 -5.61 3.89
CA PHE A 184 6.37 -6.52 3.33
C PHE A 184 5.17 -5.78 2.78
N HIS A 185 4.68 -4.81 3.54
CA HIS A 185 3.54 -3.99 3.14
C HIS A 185 3.87 -3.16 1.90
N LEU A 186 5.01 -2.46 1.90
CA LEU A 186 5.44 -1.58 0.82
C LEU A 186 5.69 -2.32 -0.50
N ILE A 187 6.21 -3.56 -0.45
CA ILE A 187 6.30 -4.36 -1.68
C ILE A 187 4.91 -4.67 -2.24
N GLY A 188 3.90 -4.86 -1.38
CA GLY A 188 2.51 -5.00 -1.83
C GLY A 188 1.96 -3.72 -2.45
N ASP A 189 2.10 -2.60 -1.75
CA ASP A 189 1.66 -1.28 -2.20
C ASP A 189 2.28 -0.90 -3.54
N LEU A 190 3.59 -1.14 -3.74
CA LEU A 190 4.29 -0.81 -4.98
C LEU A 190 3.71 -1.54 -6.21
N HIS A 191 3.11 -2.72 -6.01
CA HIS A 191 2.46 -3.48 -7.09
C HIS A 191 0.99 -3.08 -7.29
N GLN A 192 0.47 -2.12 -6.51
CA GLN A 192 -0.82 -1.50 -6.70
C GLN A 192 -0.67 -0.28 -7.63
N PRO A 193 -1.24 -0.28 -8.86
CA PRO A 193 -0.98 0.78 -9.84
C PRO A 193 -1.26 2.21 -9.35
N LEU A 194 -2.36 2.44 -8.63
CA LEU A 194 -2.74 3.73 -8.04
C LEU A 194 -1.88 4.13 -6.83
N HIS A 195 -1.06 3.26 -6.24
CA HIS A 195 -0.02 3.70 -5.28
C HIS A 195 1.23 4.23 -5.98
N ALA A 196 1.31 4.08 -7.32
CA ALA A 196 2.43 4.51 -8.13
C ALA A 196 2.10 5.70 -9.04
N VAL A 197 0.87 6.22 -9.04
CA VAL A 197 0.47 7.34 -9.90
C VAL A 197 -0.40 8.32 -9.15
N ALA A 198 -0.37 9.59 -9.58
CA ALA A 198 -1.33 10.59 -9.13
C ALA A 198 -1.94 11.31 -10.33
N LEU A 199 -3.27 11.43 -10.36
CA LEU A 199 -3.96 12.27 -11.35
C LEU A 199 -3.64 13.74 -11.05
N VAL A 200 -3.04 14.43 -12.01
CA VAL A 200 -2.77 15.86 -11.95
C VAL A 200 -3.74 16.58 -12.89
N ASP A 201 -4.61 17.39 -12.29
CA ASP A 201 -5.59 18.21 -12.99
C ASP A 201 -5.76 19.53 -12.24
N GLU A 202 -5.44 20.64 -12.89
CA GLU A 202 -5.46 21.98 -12.28
C GLU A 202 -6.88 22.46 -11.92
N LYS A 203 -7.93 21.87 -12.50
CA LYS A 203 -9.32 22.22 -12.17
C LYS A 203 -9.84 21.44 -10.98
N LEU A 204 -9.51 20.14 -10.92
CA LEU A 204 -9.91 19.27 -9.82
C LEU A 204 -9.03 19.50 -8.58
N PHE A 205 -7.75 19.81 -8.78
CA PHE A 205 -6.75 19.96 -7.73
C PHE A 205 -5.95 21.27 -7.90
N PRO A 206 -6.59 22.44 -7.79
CA PRO A 206 -5.96 23.75 -8.06
C PRO A 206 -4.83 24.11 -7.09
N ASP A 207 -4.87 23.58 -5.86
CA ASP A 207 -3.84 23.78 -4.82
C ASP A 207 -2.95 22.53 -4.65
N GLY A 208 -3.11 21.53 -5.49
CA GLY A 208 -2.57 20.19 -5.28
C GLY A 208 -1.25 19.93 -5.99
N ASP A 209 -0.13 20.35 -5.39
CA ASP A 209 1.24 20.00 -5.85
C ASP A 209 1.49 18.47 -5.92
N HIS A 210 0.54 17.67 -5.44
CA HIS A 210 0.60 16.22 -5.33
C HIS A 210 -0.54 15.48 -6.06
N GLY A 211 -1.37 16.20 -6.84
CA GLY A 211 -2.52 15.63 -7.56
C GLY A 211 -3.53 14.95 -6.64
N ASP A 212 -4.20 13.90 -7.13
CA ASP A 212 -5.19 13.12 -6.36
C ASP A 212 -4.60 12.17 -5.31
N GLN A 213 -3.27 12.12 -5.19
CA GLN A 213 -2.51 11.26 -4.28
C GLN A 213 -2.84 9.77 -4.42
N GLY A 214 -2.97 9.27 -5.65
CA GLY A 214 -3.27 7.85 -5.89
C GLY A 214 -4.74 7.50 -5.68
N GLY A 215 -5.62 8.46 -6.01
CA GLY A 215 -7.06 8.37 -5.82
C GLY A 215 -7.54 8.59 -4.39
N ASN A 216 -6.67 9.02 -3.46
CA ASN A 216 -7.04 9.32 -2.08
C ASN A 216 -7.88 10.61 -1.93
N LEU A 217 -7.87 11.47 -2.96
CA LEU A 217 -8.62 12.74 -3.00
C LEU A 217 -9.75 12.76 -4.05
N LEU A 218 -10.09 11.61 -4.65
CA LEU A 218 -11.21 11.45 -5.59
C LEU A 218 -12.55 11.14 -4.88
#